data_AF-I7ZF34-F1
#
_entry.id   AF-I7ZF34-F1
#
_cell.length_a   1.000
_cell.length_b   1.000
_cell.length_c   1.000
_cell.angle_alpha   90.00
_cell.angle_beta   90.00
_cell.angle_gamma   90.00
#
_symmetry.space_group_name_H-M   'P 1'
#
loop_
_entity.id
_entity.type
_entity.pdbx_description
1 polymer ?
#
loop_
_entity_poly.entity_id
_entity_poly.type
_entity_poly.pdbx_seq_one_letter_code
_entity_poly.pdbx_strand_id
1 'polypeptide(L)'
;MDRLCWVVVLLSLTLLGCAQAPEKSPFTGFYKGYDSCRQEFAAADARIAGAGVGNAEYFRPPGFPYLRTDRMLASLRGELADRDAIWEWQRRMRELDRELREYELYNLNLNDYDRAVLRDRLADCGRVLADVELKNDRNWERLMRVVQPDDDYSTVARILGLHALTAAARTPRLRAERDAWVEAYRAPLPAQTAATSRIWTARPTEDFLETAASDAVEVNVLGFPGLIGSGWRALAYAHAPRLRIEGTDGHDVPSRLRYGGAVLEADTSLPAVYYHLGYTRFGGQTLIQVSYYVWFAAPDETRTGPVDGFVWRVTFDPSLRPLVYDSAHGSGRDHRWYPVQALDARRSGADVEPQFIAPTMAPESAATLLLASGSHAVRRVVPEAQAQHAAAGEYELLPYEELYSLETATGSRRSVFGPNGVVRGSQGRDPMMGFSSGVADAGALRQIGHMPIANKGKRHWDDPDLLGWAFVDPVWPKRAVPESSGQGQARLPQPDAAAFIVGKPAGSSR
;
A
#
# COMPACT_ATOMS: atom_id res chain seq x y z
N MET A 1 -20.23 54.53 -53.57
CA MET A 1 -19.80 54.37 -52.17
C MET A 1 -20.88 53.77 -51.25
N ASP A 2 -21.99 53.22 -51.77
CA ASP A 2 -23.13 52.87 -50.89
C ASP A 2 -23.56 51.39 -50.84
N ARG A 3 -22.80 50.46 -51.44
CA ARG A 3 -23.16 49.03 -51.43
C ARG A 3 -22.23 48.12 -50.63
N LEU A 4 -21.08 48.64 -50.19
CA LEU A 4 -20.08 47.87 -49.44
C LEU A 4 -20.22 48.00 -47.92
N CYS A 5 -20.95 49.02 -47.43
CA CYS A 5 -21.15 49.25 -46.00
C CYS A 5 -22.24 48.34 -45.38
N TRP A 6 -23.19 47.84 -46.18
CA TRP A 6 -24.30 47.03 -45.66
C TRP A 6 -23.96 45.56 -45.43
N VAL A 7 -22.97 45.01 -46.14
CA VAL A 7 -22.56 43.60 -45.98
C VAL A 7 -21.71 43.39 -44.73
N VAL A 8 -20.98 44.42 -44.28
CA VAL A 8 -20.13 44.34 -43.07
C VAL A 8 -20.95 44.47 -41.77
N VAL A 9 -22.11 45.15 -41.83
CA VAL A 9 -23.01 45.28 -40.67
C VAL A 9 -23.87 44.02 -40.46
N LEU A 10 -24.18 43.26 -41.51
CA LEU A 10 -24.93 41.99 -41.41
C LEU A 10 -24.07 40.79 -41.00
N LEU A 11 -22.75 40.83 -41.23
CA LEU A 11 -21.82 39.77 -40.79
C LEU A 11 -21.35 39.92 -39.32
N SER A 12 -21.62 41.06 -38.69
CA SER A 12 -21.23 41.34 -37.30
C SER A 12 -22.35 41.04 -36.29
N LEU A 13 -23.55 40.68 -36.74
CA LEU A 13 -24.70 40.32 -35.90
C LEU A 13 -24.91 38.80 -35.72
N THR A 14 -24.15 37.95 -36.41
CA THR A 14 -24.23 36.48 -36.27
C THR A 14 -23.19 35.90 -35.30
N LEU A 15 -22.37 36.75 -34.66
CA LEU A 15 -21.41 36.36 -33.61
C LEU A 15 -21.89 36.70 -32.19
N LEU A 16 -23.15 37.13 -32.03
CA LEU A 16 -23.78 37.25 -30.71
C LEU A 16 -24.18 35.87 -30.20
N GLY A 17 -23.21 35.24 -29.52
CA GLY A 17 -23.42 34.44 -28.33
C GLY A 17 -24.45 33.32 -28.43
N CYS A 18 -23.96 32.09 -28.59
CA CYS A 18 -24.56 30.97 -27.87
C CYS A 18 -24.44 31.28 -26.36
N ALA A 19 -25.39 32.03 -25.81
CA ALA A 19 -25.59 32.11 -24.38
C ALA A 19 -25.99 30.70 -23.94
N GLN A 20 -25.01 29.91 -23.49
CA GLN A 20 -25.28 28.68 -22.75
C GLN A 20 -26.21 29.06 -21.61
N ALA A 21 -27.43 28.52 -21.64
CA ALA A 21 -28.37 28.67 -20.54
C ALA A 21 -27.62 28.30 -19.25
N PRO A 22 -27.78 29.09 -18.16
CA PRO A 22 -27.09 28.82 -16.91
C PRO A 22 -27.40 27.37 -16.51
N GLU A 23 -26.35 26.55 -16.45
CA GLU A 23 -26.47 25.15 -16.07
C GLU A 23 -27.12 25.12 -14.68
N LYS A 24 -28.30 24.52 -14.56
CA LYS A 24 -29.01 24.46 -13.30
C LYS A 24 -28.11 23.76 -12.29
N SER A 25 -27.89 24.41 -11.14
CA SER A 25 -27.07 23.82 -10.08
C SER A 25 -27.58 22.42 -9.75
N PRO A 26 -26.69 21.41 -9.69
CA PRO A 26 -27.10 20.06 -9.33
C PRO A 26 -27.42 19.93 -7.83
N PHE A 27 -27.06 20.93 -7.01
CA PHE A 27 -27.28 20.96 -5.55
C PHE A 27 -28.68 21.44 -5.19
N THR A 28 -29.70 20.72 -5.66
CA THR A 28 -31.11 21.01 -5.38
C THR A 28 -31.79 19.81 -4.70
N GLY A 29 -33.00 20.02 -4.16
CA GLY A 29 -33.75 18.96 -3.47
C GLY A 29 -32.96 18.35 -2.31
N PHE A 30 -32.75 17.03 -2.33
CA PHE A 30 -31.97 16.30 -1.33
C PHE A 30 -30.49 16.74 -1.23
N TYR A 31 -29.96 17.44 -2.25
CA TYR A 31 -28.58 17.96 -2.27
C TYR A 31 -28.48 19.45 -1.94
N LYS A 32 -29.55 20.07 -1.47
CA LYS A 32 -29.52 21.47 -1.02
C LYS A 32 -28.54 21.62 0.16
N GLY A 33 -27.68 22.65 0.10
CA GLY A 33 -26.69 22.95 1.15
C GLY A 33 -25.35 22.21 1.02
N TYR A 34 -25.09 21.59 -0.13
CA TYR A 34 -23.84 20.90 -0.45
C TYR A 34 -23.03 21.58 -1.57
N ASP A 35 -23.48 22.75 -2.04
CA ASP A 35 -22.80 23.54 -3.06
C ASP A 35 -21.42 24.07 -2.61
N SER A 36 -21.22 24.23 -1.30
CA SER A 36 -19.94 24.61 -0.69
C SER A 36 -18.97 23.44 -0.49
N CYS A 37 -19.37 22.19 -0.74
CA CYS A 37 -18.56 21.02 -0.36
C CYS A 37 -17.15 21.00 -0.96
N ARG A 38 -16.98 21.46 -2.21
CA ARG A 38 -15.64 21.58 -2.81
C ARG A 38 -14.75 22.56 -2.06
N GLN A 39 -15.31 23.68 -1.62
CA GLN A 39 -14.57 24.70 -0.86
C GLN A 39 -14.24 24.18 0.54
N GLU A 40 -15.14 23.43 1.17
CA GLU A 40 -14.91 22.80 2.47
C GLU A 40 -13.79 21.74 2.41
N PHE A 41 -13.77 20.89 1.38
CA PHE A 41 -12.65 19.98 1.13
C PHE A 41 -11.35 20.74 0.93
N ALA A 42 -11.34 21.78 0.08
CA ALA A 42 -10.15 22.59 -0.17
C ALA A 42 -9.63 23.26 1.11
N ALA A 43 -10.52 23.77 1.96
CA ALA A 43 -10.16 24.38 3.23
C ALA A 43 -9.58 23.36 4.21
N ALA A 44 -10.18 22.17 4.34
CA ALA A 44 -9.67 21.09 5.16
C ALA A 44 -8.29 20.61 4.66
N ASP A 45 -8.16 20.38 3.36
CA ASP A 45 -6.91 19.95 2.74
C ASP A 45 -5.78 20.98 2.90
N ALA A 46 -6.08 22.27 2.78
CA ALA A 46 -5.12 23.34 3.03
C ALA A 46 -4.62 23.36 4.49
N ARG A 47 -5.51 23.09 5.46
CA ARG A 47 -5.13 22.97 6.88
C ARG A 47 -4.23 21.76 7.12
N ILE A 48 -4.58 20.61 6.55
CA ILE A 48 -3.82 19.35 6.65
C ILE A 48 -2.42 19.53 6.04
N ALA A 49 -2.34 20.10 4.84
CA ALA A 49 -1.09 20.38 4.16
C ALA A 49 -0.24 21.41 4.92
N GLY A 50 -0.85 22.50 5.40
CA GLY A 50 -0.17 23.55 6.16
C GLY A 50 0.41 23.05 7.49
N ALA A 51 -0.24 22.08 8.13
CA ALA A 51 0.27 21.41 9.33
C ALA A 51 1.26 20.27 9.03
N GLY A 52 1.38 19.84 7.76
CA GLY A 52 2.25 18.73 7.36
C GLY A 52 1.82 17.38 7.93
N VAL A 53 0.51 17.20 8.18
CA VAL A 53 -0.09 16.01 8.81
C VAL A 53 -0.84 15.10 7.84
N GLY A 54 -0.71 15.36 6.53
CA GLY A 54 -1.27 14.50 5.49
C GLY A 54 -0.73 13.07 5.60
N ASN A 55 -1.61 12.09 5.39
CA ASN A 55 -1.27 10.68 5.36
C ASN A 55 -1.22 10.19 3.91
N ALA A 56 -0.14 9.50 3.55
CA ALA A 56 0.17 9.15 2.17
C ALA A 56 -0.36 7.78 1.72
N GLU A 57 -0.74 6.88 2.65
CA GLU A 57 -1.06 5.47 2.34
C GLU A 57 -1.97 5.28 1.12
N TYR A 58 -3.09 6.02 1.05
CA TYR A 58 -4.01 5.96 -0.06
C TYR A 58 -3.87 7.18 -0.95
N PHE A 59 -3.66 6.91 -2.23
CA PHE A 59 -3.55 7.91 -3.28
C PHE A 59 -4.86 8.64 -3.49
N ARG A 60 -4.79 9.98 -3.56
CA ARG A 60 -5.94 10.84 -3.83
C ARG A 60 -6.00 11.19 -5.32
N PRO A 61 -7.01 10.70 -6.08
CA PRO A 61 -7.12 11.00 -7.50
C PRO A 61 -7.28 12.52 -7.75
N PRO A 62 -6.44 13.13 -8.61
CA PRO A 62 -6.49 14.55 -8.90
C PRO A 62 -7.90 15.08 -9.25
N GLY A 63 -8.34 16.05 -8.45
CA GLY A 63 -9.61 16.74 -8.60
C GLY A 63 -10.85 15.99 -8.08
N PHE A 64 -10.65 14.87 -7.40
CA PHE A 64 -11.67 14.12 -6.65
C PHE A 64 -11.27 14.04 -5.17
N PRO A 65 -11.32 15.16 -4.41
CA PRO A 65 -10.74 15.22 -3.05
C PRO A 65 -11.44 14.34 -2.02
N TYR A 66 -12.62 13.82 -2.36
CA TYR A 66 -13.46 12.95 -1.55
C TYR A 66 -13.27 11.45 -1.85
N LEU A 67 -12.30 11.10 -2.70
CA LEU A 67 -11.95 9.72 -3.03
C LEU A 67 -10.47 9.47 -2.71
N ARG A 68 -10.17 8.26 -2.23
CA ARG A 68 -8.82 7.71 -2.23
C ARG A 68 -8.82 6.29 -2.78
N THR A 69 -7.66 5.82 -3.21
CA THR A 69 -7.46 4.46 -3.70
C THR A 69 -6.08 3.95 -3.31
N ASP A 70 -5.96 2.65 -3.13
CA ASP A 70 -4.69 1.93 -3.16
C ASP A 70 -4.44 1.33 -4.55
N ARG A 71 -3.32 0.62 -4.73
CA ARG A 71 -3.00 -0.08 -5.99
C ARG A 71 -3.94 -1.24 -6.26
N MET A 72 -4.45 -1.90 -5.21
CA MET A 72 -5.39 -3.02 -5.33
C MET A 72 -6.71 -2.56 -5.95
N LEU A 73 -7.36 -1.55 -5.37
CA LEU A 73 -8.63 -1.00 -5.81
C LEU A 73 -8.50 -0.31 -7.17
N ALA A 74 -7.38 0.36 -7.43
CA ALA A 74 -7.09 0.94 -8.74
C ALA A 74 -6.96 -0.11 -9.85
N SER A 75 -6.49 -1.33 -9.53
CA SER A 75 -6.38 -2.42 -10.51
C SER A 75 -7.73 -2.87 -11.07
N LEU A 76 -8.83 -2.64 -10.34
CA LEU A 76 -10.17 -3.06 -10.73
C LEU A 76 -10.85 -2.10 -11.70
N ARG A 77 -10.28 -0.93 -11.97
CA ARG A 77 -10.92 0.11 -12.81
C ARG A 77 -11.33 -0.37 -14.22
N GLY A 78 -10.64 -1.39 -14.75
CA GLY A 78 -10.92 -1.99 -16.06
C GLY A 78 -11.88 -3.19 -16.03
N GLU A 79 -12.32 -3.60 -14.84
CA GLU A 79 -13.11 -4.83 -14.59
C GLU A 79 -14.48 -4.51 -13.95
N LEU A 80 -14.89 -3.24 -13.96
CA LEU A 80 -16.17 -2.80 -13.41
C LEU A 80 -17.33 -3.14 -14.39
N ALA A 81 -17.90 -4.33 -14.23
CA ALA A 81 -18.85 -4.91 -15.20
C ALA A 81 -20.25 -4.27 -15.19
N ASP A 82 -20.72 -3.79 -14.03
CA ASP A 82 -22.09 -3.29 -13.85
C ASP A 82 -22.18 -2.16 -12.81
N ARG A 83 -23.41 -1.68 -12.58
CA ARG A 83 -23.68 -0.58 -11.66
C ARG A 83 -23.40 -0.93 -10.20
N ASP A 84 -23.61 -2.17 -9.80
CA ASP A 84 -23.38 -2.63 -8.43
C ASP A 84 -21.87 -2.64 -8.15
N ALA A 85 -21.06 -3.14 -9.08
CA ALA A 85 -19.60 -3.08 -9.03
C ALA A 85 -19.09 -1.63 -9.01
N ILE A 86 -19.62 -0.75 -9.86
CA ILE A 86 -19.25 0.68 -9.88
C ILE A 86 -19.58 1.34 -8.54
N TRP A 87 -20.77 1.10 -8.00
CA TRP A 87 -21.20 1.66 -6.73
C TRP A 87 -20.33 1.18 -5.56
N GLU A 88 -20.06 -0.12 -5.50
CA GLU A 88 -19.21 -0.73 -4.49
C GLU A 88 -17.77 -0.21 -4.57
N TRP A 89 -17.23 -0.05 -5.78
CA TRP A 89 -15.90 0.49 -6.00
C TRP A 89 -15.78 1.94 -5.54
N GLN A 90 -16.76 2.78 -5.90
CA GLN A 90 -16.82 4.16 -5.41
C GLN A 90 -17.03 4.24 -3.90
N ARG A 91 -17.84 3.34 -3.31
CA ARG A 91 -18.05 3.24 -1.87
C ARG A 91 -16.73 2.95 -1.16
N ARG A 92 -15.98 1.94 -1.62
CA ARG A 92 -14.68 1.60 -1.04
C ARG A 92 -13.69 2.75 -1.13
N MET A 93 -13.64 3.46 -2.26
CA MET A 93 -12.77 4.65 -2.40
C MET A 93 -13.10 5.77 -1.40
N ARG A 94 -14.40 5.97 -1.08
CA ARG A 94 -14.82 6.94 -0.05
C ARG A 94 -14.49 6.46 1.36
N GLU A 95 -14.53 5.17 1.60
CA GLU A 95 -14.13 4.59 2.89
C GLU A 95 -12.65 4.77 3.15
N LEU A 96 -11.80 4.50 2.15
CA LEU A 96 -10.37 4.78 2.21
C LEU A 96 -10.10 6.27 2.47
N ASP A 97 -10.88 7.17 1.87
CA ASP A 97 -10.78 8.60 2.17
C ASP A 97 -11.14 8.92 3.62
N ARG A 98 -12.29 8.42 4.09
CA ARG A 98 -12.79 8.64 5.45
C ARG A 98 -11.80 8.15 6.50
N GLU A 99 -11.24 6.95 6.29
CA GLU A 99 -10.29 6.30 7.18
C GLU A 99 -9.03 7.15 7.39
N LEU A 100 -8.32 7.53 6.32
CA LEU A 100 -7.11 8.35 6.50
C LEU A 100 -7.42 9.75 6.99
N ARG A 101 -8.54 10.31 6.58
CA ARG A 101 -8.93 11.66 6.97
C ARG A 101 -9.21 11.76 8.46
N GLU A 102 -9.72 10.70 9.08
CA GLU A 102 -9.85 10.63 10.52
C GLU A 102 -8.50 10.88 11.22
N TYR A 103 -7.44 10.17 10.81
CA TYR A 103 -6.09 10.37 11.37
C TYR A 103 -5.47 11.73 11.03
N GLU A 104 -5.68 12.25 9.82
CA GLU A 104 -5.24 13.59 9.45
C GLU A 104 -5.87 14.66 10.34
N LEU A 105 -7.17 14.52 10.64
CA LEU A 105 -7.90 15.43 11.52
C LEU A 105 -7.50 15.27 13.00
N TYR A 106 -7.20 14.05 13.47
CA TYR A 106 -6.62 13.83 14.81
C TYR A 106 -5.30 14.60 14.98
N ASN A 107 -4.48 14.61 13.94
CA ASN A 107 -3.17 15.26 13.97
C ASN A 107 -3.24 16.80 13.80
N LEU A 108 -4.41 17.38 13.49
CA LEU A 108 -4.62 18.84 13.41
C LEU A 108 -4.78 19.53 14.78
N ASN A 109 -4.75 18.78 15.89
CA ASN A 109 -4.93 19.32 17.24
C ASN A 109 -6.22 20.14 17.40
N LEU A 110 -7.29 19.70 16.72
CA LEU A 110 -8.65 20.21 16.94
C LEU A 110 -9.20 19.65 18.24
N ASN A 111 -10.10 20.39 18.90
CA ASN A 111 -10.90 19.77 19.97
C ASN A 111 -11.82 18.69 19.38
N ASP A 112 -12.26 17.75 20.22
CA ASP A 112 -13.02 16.57 19.78
C ASP A 112 -14.33 16.92 19.08
N TYR A 113 -15.02 17.99 19.52
CA TYR A 113 -16.28 18.43 18.94
C TYR A 113 -16.08 18.96 17.51
N ASP A 114 -15.18 19.91 17.31
CA ASP A 114 -14.89 20.49 15.99
C ASP A 114 -14.34 19.43 15.02
N ARG A 115 -13.54 18.49 15.53
CA ARG A 115 -13.06 17.35 14.75
C ARG A 115 -14.23 16.50 14.27
N ALA A 116 -15.13 16.11 15.17
CA ALA A 116 -16.28 15.27 14.83
C ALA A 116 -17.21 15.95 13.82
N VAL A 117 -17.52 17.24 14.03
CA VAL A 117 -18.35 18.03 13.12
C VAL A 117 -17.71 18.11 11.73
N LEU A 118 -16.41 18.40 11.65
CA LEU A 118 -15.70 18.48 10.36
C LEU A 118 -15.63 17.11 9.66
N ARG A 119 -15.34 16.04 10.41
CA ARG A 119 -15.30 14.67 9.88
C ARG A 119 -16.65 14.28 9.27
N ASP A 120 -17.73 14.46 10.00
CA ASP A 120 -19.08 14.07 9.57
C ASP A 120 -19.51 14.91 8.37
N ARG A 121 -19.21 16.22 8.38
CA ARG A 121 -19.47 17.12 7.27
C ARG A 121 -18.74 16.70 5.98
N LEU A 122 -17.45 16.36 6.07
CA LEU A 122 -16.68 15.91 4.91
C LEU A 122 -17.16 14.54 4.40
N ALA A 123 -17.58 13.64 5.28
CA ALA A 123 -18.16 12.34 4.90
C ALA A 123 -19.46 12.53 4.10
N ASP A 124 -20.37 13.39 4.57
CA ASP A 124 -21.60 13.71 3.85
C ASP A 124 -21.33 14.42 2.52
N CYS A 125 -20.43 15.41 2.53
CA CYS A 125 -19.98 16.08 1.31
C CYS A 125 -19.41 15.08 0.30
N GLY A 126 -18.59 14.11 0.73
CA GLY A 126 -18.00 13.11 -0.15
C GLY A 126 -19.03 12.19 -0.80
N ARG A 127 -20.06 11.79 -0.05
CA ARG A 127 -21.20 11.02 -0.58
C ARG A 127 -21.97 11.82 -1.64
N VAL A 128 -22.29 13.09 -1.36
CA VAL A 128 -23.07 13.94 -2.29
C VAL A 128 -22.26 14.29 -3.54
N LEU A 129 -20.99 14.68 -3.39
CA LEU A 129 -20.12 14.97 -4.54
C LEU A 129 -19.93 13.73 -5.42
N ALA A 130 -19.74 12.54 -4.84
CA ALA A 130 -19.67 11.32 -5.63
C ALA A 130 -20.96 11.08 -6.45
N ASP A 131 -22.14 11.21 -5.84
CA ASP A 131 -23.40 10.99 -6.54
C ASP A 131 -23.68 12.04 -7.63
N VAL A 132 -23.36 13.31 -7.37
CA VAL A 132 -23.60 14.40 -8.31
C VAL A 132 -22.58 14.39 -9.45
N GLU A 133 -21.30 14.29 -9.12
CA GLU A 133 -20.22 14.55 -10.08
C GLU A 133 -19.86 13.34 -10.92
N LEU A 134 -19.96 12.12 -10.36
CA LEU A 134 -19.59 10.90 -11.09
C LEU A 134 -20.70 10.39 -12.03
N LYS A 135 -21.90 10.98 -11.97
CA LYS A 135 -22.95 10.81 -12.99
C LYS A 135 -22.64 11.54 -14.29
N ASN A 136 -21.70 12.50 -14.27
CA ASN A 136 -21.27 13.20 -15.47
C ASN A 136 -20.19 12.38 -16.19
N ASP A 137 -20.44 12.00 -17.44
CA ASP A 137 -19.53 11.16 -18.23
C ASP A 137 -18.11 11.72 -18.32
N ARG A 138 -17.96 13.05 -18.44
CA ARG A 138 -16.62 13.68 -18.51
C ARG A 138 -15.84 13.53 -17.22
N ASN A 139 -16.52 13.64 -16.08
CA ASN A 139 -15.90 13.45 -14.77
C ASN A 139 -15.58 11.96 -14.56
N TRP A 140 -16.47 11.06 -14.96
CA TRP A 140 -16.23 9.62 -14.91
C TRP A 140 -15.00 9.22 -15.73
N GLU A 141 -14.95 9.62 -17.00
CA GLU A 141 -13.78 9.39 -17.86
C GLU A 141 -12.50 10.01 -17.28
N ARG A 142 -12.59 11.19 -16.67
CA ARG A 142 -11.44 11.79 -16.00
C ARG A 142 -11.00 10.93 -14.82
N LEU A 143 -11.92 10.48 -13.97
CA LEU A 143 -11.61 9.61 -12.83
C LEU A 143 -10.88 8.35 -13.31
N MET A 144 -11.39 7.67 -14.35
CA MET A 144 -10.77 6.46 -14.91
C MET A 144 -9.33 6.69 -15.37
N ARG A 145 -9.00 7.88 -15.90
CA ARG A 145 -7.63 8.23 -16.30
C ARG A 145 -6.71 8.52 -15.13
N VAL A 146 -7.23 9.14 -14.07
CA VAL A 146 -6.41 9.62 -12.94
C VAL A 146 -6.40 8.70 -11.73
N VAL A 147 -7.23 7.65 -11.70
CA VAL A 147 -7.24 6.63 -10.64
C VAL A 147 -6.10 5.63 -10.85
N GLN A 148 -4.88 6.12 -10.67
CA GLN A 148 -3.66 5.34 -10.74
C GLN A 148 -2.70 5.92 -9.70
N PRO A 149 -2.40 5.18 -8.62
CA PRO A 149 -1.35 5.57 -7.70
C PRO A 149 -0.02 5.79 -8.44
N ASP A 150 0.74 6.78 -7.99
CA ASP A 150 2.08 7.04 -8.50
C ASP A 150 2.99 5.83 -8.29
N ASP A 151 3.94 5.66 -9.20
CA ASP A 151 4.91 4.57 -9.11
C ASP A 151 6.13 4.93 -8.25
N ASP A 152 6.23 6.11 -7.63
CA ASP A 152 7.37 6.56 -6.82
C ASP A 152 8.77 6.48 -7.50
N TYR A 153 8.85 6.11 -8.78
CA TYR A 153 10.06 6.07 -9.59
C TYR A 153 10.08 7.24 -10.58
N SER A 154 10.90 8.25 -10.28
CA SER A 154 11.13 9.38 -11.18
C SER A 154 11.71 8.95 -12.52
N THR A 155 10.88 9.01 -13.57
CA THR A 155 11.28 8.71 -14.95
C THR A 155 12.39 9.64 -15.42
N VAL A 156 12.36 10.92 -15.04
CA VAL A 156 13.41 11.89 -15.39
C VAL A 156 14.75 11.50 -14.76
N ALA A 157 14.75 11.12 -13.48
CA ALA A 157 15.97 10.67 -12.80
C ALA A 157 16.52 9.37 -13.42
N ARG A 158 15.65 8.44 -13.83
CA ARG A 158 16.06 7.21 -14.53
C ARG A 158 16.67 7.48 -15.90
N ILE A 159 16.16 8.46 -16.64
CA ILE A 159 16.71 8.86 -17.95
C ILE A 159 18.08 9.53 -17.74
N LEU A 160 18.14 10.57 -16.89
CA LEU A 160 19.36 11.33 -16.63
C LEU A 160 20.45 10.50 -15.94
N GLY A 161 20.04 9.57 -15.08
CA GLY A 161 20.92 8.63 -14.39
C GLY A 161 21.32 7.41 -15.22
N LEU A 162 20.95 7.36 -16.51
CA LEU A 162 21.25 6.26 -17.43
C LEU A 162 20.86 4.89 -16.83
N HIS A 163 19.65 4.79 -16.28
CA HIS A 163 19.19 3.61 -15.53
C HIS A 163 19.37 2.31 -16.29
N ALA A 164 19.04 2.29 -17.59
CA ALA A 164 19.19 1.08 -18.40
C ALA A 164 20.63 0.53 -18.37
N LEU A 165 21.63 1.40 -18.48
CA LEU A 165 23.05 1.02 -18.44
C LEU A 165 23.48 0.65 -17.02
N THR A 166 23.12 1.47 -16.02
CA THR A 166 23.53 1.22 -14.63
C THR A 166 22.85 -0.01 -14.03
N ALA A 167 21.60 -0.31 -14.39
CA ALA A 167 20.90 -1.54 -14.01
C ALA A 167 21.51 -2.78 -14.70
N ALA A 168 21.89 -2.68 -15.97
CA ALA A 168 22.62 -3.75 -16.66
C ALA A 168 23.97 -4.03 -15.99
N ALA A 169 24.75 -2.99 -15.71
CA ALA A 169 26.05 -3.10 -15.03
C ALA A 169 25.96 -3.69 -13.61
N ARG A 170 24.86 -3.44 -12.88
CA ARG A 170 24.62 -3.99 -11.53
C ARG A 170 24.08 -5.42 -11.53
N THR A 171 23.59 -5.93 -12.66
CA THR A 171 22.92 -7.24 -12.71
C THR A 171 23.80 -8.41 -12.22
N PRO A 172 25.10 -8.50 -12.54
CA PRO A 172 25.97 -9.54 -12.00
C PRO A 172 26.09 -9.49 -10.47
N ARG A 173 26.17 -8.29 -9.89
CA ARG A 173 26.22 -8.10 -8.43
C ARG A 173 24.92 -8.54 -7.76
N LEU A 174 23.77 -8.14 -8.30
CA LEU A 174 22.46 -8.57 -7.79
C LEU A 174 22.31 -10.11 -7.81
N ARG A 175 22.86 -10.77 -8.84
CA ARG A 175 22.89 -12.24 -8.88
C ARG A 175 23.82 -12.81 -7.81
N ALA A 176 25.03 -12.27 -7.67
CA ALA A 176 25.96 -12.72 -6.63
C ALA A 176 25.38 -12.54 -5.22
N GLU A 177 24.66 -11.45 -4.95
CA GLU A 177 23.97 -11.22 -3.67
C GLU A 177 22.85 -12.24 -3.46
N ARG A 178 22.02 -12.50 -4.49
CA ARG A 178 21.01 -13.58 -4.45
C ARG A 178 21.64 -14.95 -4.17
N ASP A 179 22.73 -15.28 -4.86
CA ASP A 179 23.44 -16.56 -4.74
C ASP A 179 24.00 -16.74 -3.32
N ALA A 180 24.60 -15.68 -2.76
CA ALA A 180 25.08 -15.65 -1.39
C ALA A 180 23.94 -15.86 -0.37
N TRP A 181 22.77 -15.26 -0.61
CA TRP A 181 21.59 -15.49 0.22
C TRP A 181 21.10 -16.94 0.14
N VAL A 182 21.06 -17.53 -1.06
CA VAL A 182 20.66 -18.95 -1.24
C VAL A 182 21.63 -19.88 -0.53
N GLU A 183 22.93 -19.62 -0.62
CA GLU A 183 23.96 -20.41 0.06
C GLU A 183 23.86 -20.26 1.58
N ALA A 184 23.75 -19.03 2.09
CA ALA A 184 23.57 -18.76 3.51
C ALA A 184 22.28 -19.39 4.06
N TYR A 185 21.20 -19.42 3.26
CA TYR A 185 19.95 -20.08 3.64
C TYR A 185 20.12 -21.59 3.78
N ARG A 186 21.01 -22.24 3.00
CA ARG A 186 21.28 -23.68 3.08
C ARG A 186 22.32 -24.06 4.14
N ALA A 187 23.27 -23.17 4.41
CA ALA A 187 24.36 -23.41 5.34
C ALA A 187 23.85 -23.79 6.75
N PRO A 188 24.49 -24.69 7.49
CA PRO A 188 24.09 -24.97 8.88
C PRO A 188 24.02 -23.68 9.71
N LEU A 189 22.96 -23.52 10.49
CA LEU A 189 22.87 -22.39 11.40
C LEU A 189 23.85 -22.61 12.55
N PRO A 190 24.57 -21.56 13.02
CA PRO A 190 25.39 -21.69 14.20
C PRO A 190 24.52 -22.12 15.39
N ALA A 191 25.07 -23.00 16.25
CA ALA A 191 24.42 -23.36 17.49
C ALA A 191 24.25 -22.08 18.33
N GLN A 192 23.01 -21.77 18.70
CA GLN A 192 22.68 -20.64 19.55
C GLN A 192 22.11 -21.16 20.86
N THR A 193 22.26 -20.37 21.91
CA THR A 193 21.79 -20.70 23.25
C THR A 193 20.81 -19.64 23.75
N ALA A 194 20.16 -19.92 24.87
CA ALA A 194 19.30 -18.95 25.55
C ALA A 194 20.05 -17.70 26.04
N ALA A 195 21.38 -17.78 26.16
CA ALA A 195 22.22 -16.64 26.51
C ALA A 195 22.51 -15.71 25.32
N THR A 196 22.26 -16.15 24.09
CA THR A 196 22.68 -15.44 22.86
C THR A 196 21.51 -15.13 21.92
N SER A 197 20.28 -15.47 22.30
CA SER A 197 19.09 -15.23 21.48
C SER A 197 17.81 -15.22 22.30
N ARG A 198 16.79 -14.52 21.80
CA ARG A 198 15.45 -14.47 22.39
C ARG A 198 14.40 -14.81 21.33
N ILE A 199 13.41 -15.61 21.71
CA ILE A 199 12.18 -15.84 20.94
C ILE A 199 11.11 -14.91 21.46
N TRP A 200 10.56 -14.12 20.55
CA TRP A 200 9.43 -13.24 20.79
C TRP A 200 8.16 -13.82 20.17
N THR A 201 7.10 -13.91 20.96
CA THR A 201 5.78 -14.37 20.55
C THR A 201 4.71 -13.34 20.88
N ALA A 202 3.63 -13.30 20.08
CA ALA A 202 2.49 -12.45 20.39
C ALA A 202 1.89 -12.84 21.75
N ARG A 203 1.66 -11.85 22.61
CA ARG A 203 0.94 -12.05 23.86
C ARG A 203 -0.51 -12.44 23.55
N PRO A 204 -1.01 -13.58 24.05
CA PRO A 204 -2.43 -13.89 23.95
C PRO A 204 -3.24 -12.85 24.73
N THR A 205 -4.33 -12.37 24.16
CA THR A 205 -5.31 -11.53 24.88
C THR A 205 -6.58 -12.36 25.12
N GLU A 206 -7.22 -12.21 26.27
CA GLU A 206 -8.31 -13.10 26.72
C GLU A 206 -9.50 -13.15 25.76
N ASP A 207 -9.78 -12.05 25.04
CA ASP A 207 -10.79 -11.94 23.97
C ASP A 207 -10.61 -12.93 22.79
N PHE A 208 -9.45 -13.57 22.66
CA PHE A 208 -9.11 -14.42 21.50
C PHE A 208 -9.44 -15.91 21.67
N LEU A 209 -9.69 -16.35 22.90
CA LEU A 209 -9.90 -17.77 23.20
C LEU A 209 -11.32 -18.25 22.84
N GLU A 210 -12.26 -17.34 22.62
CA GLU A 210 -13.67 -17.68 22.35
C GLU A 210 -14.09 -17.56 20.87
N THR A 211 -13.29 -16.90 20.01
CA THR A 211 -13.65 -16.65 18.60
C THR A 211 -12.68 -17.29 17.63
N ALA A 212 -12.58 -18.62 17.66
CA ALA A 212 -12.20 -19.39 16.49
C ALA A 212 -13.39 -19.38 15.51
N ALA A 213 -13.67 -18.22 14.93
CA ALA A 213 -14.75 -18.01 13.99
C ALA A 213 -14.53 -18.88 12.75
N SER A 214 -15.21 -20.04 12.72
CA SER A 214 -15.43 -20.83 11.51
C SER A 214 -16.42 -20.09 10.61
N ASP A 215 -16.03 -18.91 10.15
CA ASP A 215 -16.92 -18.03 9.43
C ASP A 215 -16.60 -18.08 7.94
N ALA A 216 -17.65 -18.32 7.14
CA ALA A 216 -17.54 -18.42 5.70
C ALA A 216 -16.90 -17.15 5.12
N VAL A 217 -15.94 -17.34 4.21
CA VAL A 217 -15.40 -16.23 3.42
C VAL A 217 -16.47 -15.78 2.44
N GLU A 218 -17.18 -14.70 2.77
CA GLU A 218 -18.10 -14.07 1.83
C GLU A 218 -17.31 -13.26 0.81
N VAL A 219 -17.69 -13.32 -0.46
CA VAL A 219 -17.04 -12.56 -1.52
C VAL A 219 -17.99 -11.47 -1.98
N ASN A 220 -17.57 -10.21 -1.95
CA ASN A 220 -18.40 -9.11 -2.42
C ASN A 220 -18.45 -9.03 -3.96
N VAL A 221 -19.26 -8.12 -4.50
CA VAL A 221 -19.42 -7.93 -5.96
C VAL A 221 -18.14 -7.52 -6.69
N LEU A 222 -17.12 -7.05 -5.98
CA LEU A 222 -15.79 -6.74 -6.51
C LEU A 222 -14.80 -7.92 -6.41
N GLY A 223 -15.26 -9.07 -5.91
CA GLY A 223 -14.41 -10.23 -5.71
C GLY A 223 -13.54 -10.18 -4.46
N PHE A 224 -13.72 -9.21 -3.55
CA PHE A 224 -12.98 -9.17 -2.29
C PHE A 224 -13.54 -10.19 -1.30
N PRO A 225 -12.70 -11.12 -0.79
CA PRO A 225 -13.08 -11.97 0.32
C PRO A 225 -13.15 -11.16 1.63
N GLY A 226 -14.25 -11.31 2.36
CA GLY A 226 -14.49 -10.73 3.66
C GLY A 226 -14.55 -11.79 4.76
N LEU A 227 -14.08 -11.44 5.96
CA LEU A 227 -14.34 -12.19 7.19
C LEU A 227 -15.40 -11.43 8.00
N ILE A 228 -16.33 -12.15 8.61
CA ILE A 228 -17.36 -11.59 9.49
C ILE A 228 -16.88 -11.54 10.96
N GLY A 229 -17.53 -10.72 11.77
CA GLY A 229 -17.22 -10.58 13.20
C GLY A 229 -15.78 -10.16 13.48
N SER A 230 -15.14 -10.80 14.47
CA SER A 230 -13.74 -10.57 14.85
C SER A 230 -12.74 -11.38 14.02
N GLY A 231 -13.17 -11.99 12.90
CA GLY A 231 -12.36 -12.93 12.10
C GLY A 231 -11.04 -12.36 11.59
N TRP A 232 -11.01 -11.09 11.18
CA TRP A 232 -9.79 -10.42 10.73
C TRP A 232 -8.70 -10.34 11.80
N ARG A 233 -9.10 -9.99 13.02
CA ARG A 233 -8.19 -9.92 14.17
C ARG A 233 -7.73 -11.32 14.58
N ALA A 234 -8.63 -12.30 14.59
CA ALA A 234 -8.28 -13.69 14.84
C ALA A 234 -7.26 -14.23 13.82
N LEU A 235 -7.43 -13.92 12.52
CA LEU A 235 -6.49 -14.30 11.47
C LEU A 235 -5.10 -13.68 11.70
N ALA A 236 -5.05 -12.40 12.06
CA ALA A 236 -3.78 -11.72 12.37
C ALA A 236 -3.08 -12.32 13.61
N TYR A 237 -3.83 -12.67 14.66
CA TYR A 237 -3.25 -13.31 15.84
C TYR A 237 -2.79 -14.74 15.56
N ALA A 238 -3.57 -15.53 14.82
CA ALA A 238 -3.25 -16.91 14.48
C ALA A 238 -1.96 -17.05 13.65
N HIS A 239 -1.65 -16.04 12.83
CA HIS A 239 -0.48 -16.01 11.96
C HIS A 239 0.58 -14.99 12.39
N ALA A 240 0.50 -14.50 13.63
CA ALA A 240 1.48 -13.57 14.18
C ALA A 240 2.88 -14.22 14.20
N PRO A 241 3.92 -13.50 13.74
CA PRO A 241 5.21 -14.12 13.52
C PRO A 241 5.90 -14.43 14.84
N ARG A 242 6.51 -15.62 14.94
CA ARG A 242 7.44 -15.94 16.02
C ARG A 242 8.82 -15.48 15.61
N LEU A 243 9.43 -14.58 16.37
CA LEU A 243 10.70 -13.95 16.01
C LEU A 243 11.80 -14.47 16.92
N ARG A 244 12.74 -15.26 16.40
CA ARG A 244 13.96 -15.59 17.13
C ARG A 244 15.08 -14.67 16.66
N ILE A 245 15.48 -13.76 17.53
CA ILE A 245 16.46 -12.73 17.23
C ILE A 245 17.78 -13.10 17.90
N GLU A 246 18.85 -13.10 17.11
CA GLU A 246 20.22 -13.19 17.59
C GLU A 246 20.55 -11.95 18.43
N GLY A 247 21.30 -12.11 19.52
CA GLY A 247 21.66 -11.01 20.40
C GLY A 247 20.65 -10.77 21.52
N THR A 248 21.07 -9.97 22.50
CA THR A 248 20.23 -9.56 23.65
C THR A 248 20.32 -8.05 23.89
N ASP A 249 20.90 -7.32 22.94
CA ASP A 249 21.07 -5.88 23.05
C ASP A 249 19.74 -5.15 22.87
N GLY A 250 19.67 -3.90 23.30
CA GLY A 250 18.44 -3.11 23.21
C GLY A 250 17.91 -2.96 21.78
N HIS A 251 18.79 -2.98 20.77
CA HIS A 251 18.38 -2.90 19.37
C HIS A 251 17.76 -4.19 18.83
N ASP A 252 17.93 -5.33 19.49
CA ASP A 252 17.36 -6.64 19.09
C ASP A 252 16.00 -6.90 19.76
N VAL A 253 15.30 -5.83 20.17
CA VAL A 253 13.96 -5.88 20.79
C VAL A 253 12.92 -5.32 19.81
N PRO A 254 11.93 -6.12 19.37
CA PRO A 254 10.82 -5.61 18.56
C PRO A 254 10.04 -4.62 19.43
N SER A 255 9.90 -3.37 19.01
CA SER A 255 9.58 -2.26 19.92
C SER A 255 8.41 -1.43 19.42
N ARG A 256 7.64 -0.89 20.37
CA ARG A 256 6.65 0.15 20.09
C ARG A 256 7.36 1.43 19.66
N LEU A 257 6.79 2.18 18.72
CA LEU A 257 7.33 3.48 18.32
C LEU A 257 6.70 4.59 19.17
N ARG A 258 7.50 5.59 19.54
CA ARG A 258 7.03 6.79 20.25
C ARG A 258 7.84 8.02 19.86
N TYR A 259 7.34 9.20 20.22
CA TYR A 259 8.09 10.44 20.09
C TYR A 259 8.79 10.81 21.41
N GLY A 260 10.13 10.78 21.40
CA GLY A 260 10.99 11.39 22.43
C GLY A 260 11.17 12.88 22.15
N GLY A 261 10.17 13.69 22.51
CA GLY A 261 10.11 15.08 22.07
C GLY A 261 9.83 15.17 20.56
N ALA A 262 10.79 15.64 19.76
CA ALA A 262 10.63 15.77 18.30
C ALA A 262 11.16 14.56 17.51
N VAL A 263 11.89 13.65 18.16
CA VAL A 263 12.56 12.52 17.52
C VAL A 263 11.73 11.25 17.69
N LEU A 264 11.63 10.47 16.62
CA LEU A 264 11.01 9.14 16.66
C LEU A 264 11.96 8.16 17.32
N GLU A 265 11.47 7.34 18.25
CA GLU A 265 12.28 6.38 19.00
C GLU A 265 11.55 5.03 19.06
N ALA A 266 12.33 3.95 19.14
CA ALA A 266 11.85 2.62 19.47
C ALA A 266 11.92 2.42 20.99
N ASP A 267 10.77 2.22 21.63
CA ASP A 267 10.67 1.97 23.06
C ASP A 267 10.85 0.47 23.36
N THR A 268 12.08 0.11 23.73
CA THR A 268 12.48 -1.27 24.01
C THR A 268 11.88 -1.82 25.30
N SER A 269 11.22 -0.99 26.12
CA SER A 269 10.49 -1.43 27.31
C SER A 269 9.07 -1.92 26.99
N LEU A 270 8.56 -1.61 25.79
CA LEU A 270 7.23 -1.99 25.32
C LEU A 270 7.35 -2.77 24.00
N PRO A 271 7.61 -4.09 24.05
CA PRO A 271 7.78 -4.86 22.84
C PRO A 271 6.50 -4.95 22.02
N ALA A 272 6.57 -4.67 20.72
CA ALA A 272 5.39 -4.62 19.86
C ALA A 272 5.67 -5.04 18.41
N VAL A 273 4.64 -5.56 17.75
CA VAL A 273 4.56 -5.84 16.32
C VAL A 273 3.26 -5.24 15.79
N TYR A 274 3.30 -4.63 14.61
CA TYR A 274 2.13 -3.99 14.01
C TYR A 274 1.60 -4.81 12.84
N TYR A 275 0.30 -5.09 12.77
CA TYR A 275 -0.29 -5.80 11.64
C TYR A 275 -1.14 -4.88 10.77
N HIS A 276 -1.10 -5.12 9.46
CA HIS A 276 -1.92 -4.47 8.45
C HIS A 276 -2.63 -5.53 7.60
N LEU A 277 -3.90 -5.29 7.30
CA LEU A 277 -4.72 -6.18 6.49
C LEU A 277 -4.77 -5.66 5.06
N GLY A 278 -4.49 -6.55 4.11
CA GLY A 278 -4.44 -6.17 2.69
C GLY A 278 -4.95 -7.27 1.77
N TYR A 279 -4.88 -6.98 0.48
CA TYR A 279 -5.28 -7.89 -0.57
C TYR A 279 -4.25 -7.89 -1.70
N THR A 280 -4.22 -8.99 -2.43
CA THR A 280 -3.42 -9.15 -3.66
C THR A 280 -4.23 -9.94 -4.68
N ARG A 281 -3.76 -9.98 -5.92
CA ARG A 281 -4.35 -10.74 -7.02
C ARG A 281 -3.40 -11.87 -7.41
N PHE A 282 -3.94 -13.08 -7.53
CA PHE A 282 -3.17 -14.21 -8.01
C PHE A 282 -4.10 -15.29 -8.55
N GLY A 283 -3.77 -15.87 -9.72
CA GLY A 283 -4.62 -16.89 -10.36
C GLY A 283 -6.04 -16.41 -10.70
N GLY A 284 -6.23 -15.11 -10.95
CA GLY A 284 -7.54 -14.52 -11.24
C GLY A 284 -8.47 -14.38 -10.03
N GLN A 285 -7.96 -14.53 -8.81
CA GLN A 285 -8.71 -14.26 -7.58
C GLN A 285 -8.04 -13.19 -6.73
N THR A 286 -8.86 -12.47 -5.95
CA THR A 286 -8.38 -11.63 -4.85
C THR A 286 -8.12 -12.50 -3.63
N LEU A 287 -6.90 -12.41 -3.11
CA LEU A 287 -6.42 -13.14 -1.94
C LEU A 287 -6.20 -12.21 -0.77
N ILE A 288 -6.37 -12.73 0.45
CA ILE A 288 -6.12 -12.01 1.69
C ILE A 288 -4.62 -12.00 1.99
N GLN A 289 -4.14 -10.87 2.52
CA GLN A 289 -2.81 -10.72 3.08
C GLN A 289 -2.86 -10.14 4.50
N VAL A 290 -1.93 -10.58 5.35
CA VAL A 290 -1.61 -9.91 6.62
C VAL A 290 -0.13 -9.57 6.61
N SER A 291 0.19 -8.29 6.74
CA SER A 291 1.57 -7.77 6.81
C SER A 291 1.90 -7.37 8.23
N TYR A 292 3.01 -7.86 8.77
CA TYR A 292 3.53 -7.58 10.11
C TYR A 292 4.77 -6.71 9.99
N TYR A 293 4.67 -5.48 10.49
CA TYR A 293 5.75 -4.52 10.58
C TYR A 293 6.40 -4.63 11.96
N VAL A 294 7.70 -4.88 11.96
CA VAL A 294 8.50 -5.01 13.18
C VAL A 294 9.54 -3.89 13.18
N TRP A 295 9.50 -3.06 14.22
CA TRP A 295 10.41 -1.92 14.38
C TRP A 295 11.41 -2.17 15.51
N PHE A 296 12.60 -1.64 15.35
CA PHE A 296 13.74 -1.80 16.25
C PHE A 296 14.40 -0.45 16.49
N ALA A 297 15.15 -0.33 17.60
CA ALA A 297 16.13 0.76 17.70
C ALA A 297 17.21 0.53 16.65
N ALA A 298 17.61 1.58 15.93
CA ALA A 298 18.70 1.44 14.97
C ALA A 298 20.03 1.19 15.71
N PRO A 299 20.90 0.27 15.24
CA PRO A 299 22.25 0.15 15.77
C PRO A 299 23.04 1.46 15.61
N ASP A 300 23.89 1.81 16.58
CA ASP A 300 24.67 3.05 16.56
C ASP A 300 25.54 3.22 15.30
N GLU A 301 25.94 2.11 14.68
CA GLU A 301 26.84 2.05 13.53
C GLU A 301 26.14 2.28 12.17
N THR A 302 24.81 2.16 12.08
CA THR A 302 24.09 2.20 10.79
C THR A 302 23.61 3.60 10.39
N ARG A 303 23.48 4.54 11.33
CA ARG A 303 23.17 6.00 11.16
C ARG A 303 22.29 6.39 9.95
N THR A 304 21.28 5.60 9.60
CA THR A 304 20.24 5.97 8.63
C THR A 304 18.99 6.53 9.31
N GLY A 305 18.95 6.57 10.64
CA GLY A 305 17.85 7.10 11.43
C GLY A 305 17.83 6.53 12.86
N PRO A 306 16.86 6.95 13.69
CA PRO A 306 16.75 6.48 15.08
C PRO A 306 16.09 5.10 15.21
N VAL A 307 15.46 4.62 14.14
CA VAL A 307 14.72 3.34 14.10
C VAL A 307 15.12 2.56 12.86
N ASP A 308 15.01 1.25 12.97
CA ASP A 308 15.12 0.28 11.88
C ASP A 308 13.83 -0.56 11.83
N GLY A 309 13.59 -1.29 10.74
CA GLY A 309 12.47 -2.20 10.69
C GLY A 309 12.44 -3.10 9.47
N PHE A 310 11.65 -4.16 9.57
CA PHE A 310 11.32 -5.02 8.43
C PHE A 310 9.84 -5.37 8.45
N VAL A 311 9.37 -5.84 7.30
CA VAL A 311 8.00 -6.34 7.13
C VAL A 311 8.04 -7.82 6.77
N TRP A 312 7.14 -8.58 7.38
CA TRP A 312 6.84 -9.98 7.09
C TRP A 312 5.38 -10.07 6.64
N ARG A 313 5.09 -10.70 5.51
CA ARG A 313 3.72 -10.85 5.04
C ARG A 313 3.35 -12.30 4.81
N VAL A 314 2.12 -12.61 5.17
CA VAL A 314 1.46 -13.87 4.91
C VAL A 314 0.40 -13.64 3.85
N THR A 315 0.49 -14.36 2.73
CA THR A 315 -0.59 -14.42 1.74
C THR A 315 -1.34 -15.75 1.89
N PHE A 316 -2.66 -15.68 1.88
CA PHE A 316 -3.53 -16.84 2.06
C PHE A 316 -4.12 -17.31 0.73
N ASP A 317 -4.25 -18.63 0.59
CA ASP A 317 -5.00 -19.24 -0.50
C ASP A 317 -6.52 -19.01 -0.33
N PRO A 318 -7.35 -19.40 -1.32
CA PRO A 318 -8.79 -19.28 -1.22
C PRO A 318 -9.47 -20.06 -0.07
N SER A 319 -8.74 -20.94 0.61
CA SER A 319 -9.22 -21.71 1.78
C SER A 319 -8.66 -21.16 3.09
N LEU A 320 -8.09 -19.94 3.09
CA LEU A 320 -7.43 -19.29 4.23
C LEU A 320 -6.23 -20.06 4.78
N ARG A 321 -5.58 -20.91 3.98
CA ARG A 321 -4.30 -21.52 4.36
C ARG A 321 -3.15 -20.67 3.85
N PRO A 322 -2.05 -20.54 4.60
CA PRO A 322 -0.88 -19.85 4.09
C PRO A 322 -0.40 -20.43 2.76
N LEU A 323 -0.27 -19.57 1.75
CA LEU A 323 0.17 -19.92 0.39
C LEU A 323 1.67 -19.70 0.26
N VAL A 324 2.10 -18.50 0.67
CA VAL A 324 3.47 -18.02 0.58
C VAL A 324 3.67 -16.92 1.61
N TYR A 325 4.89 -16.86 2.15
CA TYR A 325 5.34 -15.73 2.92
C TYR A 325 6.34 -14.89 2.14
N ASP A 326 6.43 -13.61 2.46
CA ASP A 326 7.50 -12.75 1.96
C ASP A 326 7.98 -11.75 2.99
N SER A 327 9.24 -11.33 2.85
CA SER A 327 9.87 -10.36 3.74
C SER A 327 10.56 -9.28 2.95
N ALA A 328 10.55 -8.05 3.44
CA ALA A 328 11.43 -6.98 2.98
C ALA A 328 11.89 -6.14 4.18
N HIS A 329 13.04 -5.50 4.05
CA HIS A 329 13.39 -4.41 4.97
C HIS A 329 12.37 -3.27 4.82
N GLY A 330 12.17 -2.45 5.86
CA GLY A 330 11.15 -1.38 5.87
C GLY A 330 11.40 -0.26 4.84
N SER A 331 12.57 -0.25 4.20
CA SER A 331 12.86 0.62 3.04
C SER A 331 12.49 0.01 1.68
N GLY A 332 12.11 -1.27 1.65
CA GLY A 332 11.79 -2.06 0.45
C GLY A 332 12.95 -2.90 -0.10
N ARG A 333 14.17 -2.77 0.44
CA ARG A 333 15.31 -3.61 0.03
C ARG A 333 15.16 -5.07 0.50
N ASP A 334 15.95 -5.94 -0.09
CA ASP A 334 16.10 -7.35 0.29
C ASP A 334 14.77 -8.14 0.32
N HIS A 335 13.90 -7.87 -0.66
CA HIS A 335 12.64 -8.60 -0.83
C HIS A 335 12.88 -10.07 -1.16
N ARG A 336 12.26 -10.96 -0.39
CA ARG A 336 12.52 -12.41 -0.39
C ARG A 336 11.23 -13.20 -0.21
N TRP A 337 11.10 -14.30 -0.96
CA TRP A 337 9.95 -15.20 -0.91
C TRP A 337 10.24 -16.50 -0.17
N TYR A 338 9.25 -17.00 0.57
CA TYR A 338 9.27 -18.27 1.29
C TYR A 338 7.98 -19.06 1.01
N PRO A 339 7.96 -19.90 -0.05
CA PRO A 339 6.79 -20.68 -0.42
C PRO A 339 6.36 -21.63 0.70
N VAL A 340 5.07 -21.65 1.04
CA VAL A 340 4.47 -22.60 1.99
C VAL A 340 3.84 -23.76 1.25
N GLN A 341 3.26 -23.50 0.10
CA GLN A 341 2.74 -24.49 -0.83
C GLN A 341 3.65 -24.59 -2.06
N ALA A 342 3.49 -25.66 -2.84
CA ALA A 342 4.24 -25.82 -4.08
C ALA A 342 3.82 -24.73 -5.10
N LEU A 343 4.74 -23.82 -5.40
CA LEU A 343 4.56 -22.75 -6.38
C LEU A 343 5.68 -22.82 -7.41
N ASP A 344 5.31 -22.87 -8.68
CA ASP A 344 6.29 -22.83 -9.76
C ASP A 344 6.83 -21.42 -9.92
N ALA A 345 8.12 -21.24 -9.69
CA ALA A 345 8.79 -19.97 -9.96
C ALA A 345 8.75 -19.65 -11.45
N ARG A 346 8.40 -18.41 -11.82
CA ARG A 346 8.50 -17.98 -13.22
C ARG A 346 9.95 -17.95 -13.66
N ARG A 347 10.24 -18.62 -14.78
CA ARG A 347 11.57 -18.57 -15.40
C ARG A 347 11.87 -17.12 -15.80
N SER A 348 12.96 -16.59 -15.26
CA SER A 348 13.44 -15.25 -15.55
C SER A 348 14.60 -15.33 -16.56
N GLY A 349 14.50 -14.55 -17.65
CA GLY A 349 15.61 -14.38 -18.60
C GLY A 349 16.76 -13.57 -17.99
N ALA A 350 17.90 -13.49 -18.69
CA ALA A 350 19.09 -12.79 -18.19
C ALA A 350 18.84 -11.32 -17.81
N ASP A 351 17.90 -10.65 -18.50
CA ASP A 351 17.61 -9.23 -18.25
C ASP A 351 16.62 -8.99 -17.10
N VAL A 352 15.98 -10.04 -16.58
CA VAL A 352 15.06 -9.93 -15.46
C VAL A 352 15.85 -9.79 -14.15
N GLU A 353 15.29 -9.04 -13.21
CA GLU A 353 15.89 -8.88 -11.89
C GLU A 353 15.94 -10.23 -11.16
N PRO A 354 17.12 -10.64 -10.62
CA PRO A 354 17.23 -11.88 -9.88
C PRO A 354 16.40 -11.79 -8.60
N GLN A 355 15.65 -12.84 -8.33
CA GLN A 355 14.77 -12.95 -7.16
C GLN A 355 15.32 -14.02 -6.23
N PHE A 356 15.21 -13.78 -4.93
CA PHE A 356 15.42 -14.82 -3.94
C PHE A 356 14.08 -15.53 -3.66
N ILE A 357 14.09 -16.84 -3.85
CA ILE A 357 13.03 -17.75 -3.42
C ILE A 357 13.71 -18.79 -2.55
N ALA A 358 13.21 -18.98 -1.33
CA ALA A 358 13.78 -19.93 -0.39
C ALA A 358 13.90 -21.33 -1.03
N PRO A 359 15.06 -21.99 -0.95
CA PRO A 359 15.29 -23.28 -1.59
C PRO A 359 14.55 -24.45 -0.90
N THR A 360 13.90 -24.20 0.23
CA THR A 360 13.05 -25.16 0.94
C THR A 360 11.72 -24.52 1.27
N MET A 361 10.66 -25.32 1.33
CA MET A 361 9.35 -24.85 1.74
C MET A 361 9.38 -24.38 3.21
N ALA A 362 8.65 -23.30 3.47
CA ALA A 362 8.39 -22.82 4.82
C ALA A 362 7.29 -23.66 5.49
N PRO A 363 7.30 -23.77 6.83
CA PRO A 363 6.23 -24.44 7.55
C PRO A 363 4.89 -23.70 7.41
N GLU A 364 3.81 -24.47 7.27
CA GLU A 364 2.43 -23.94 7.18
C GLU A 364 1.94 -23.38 8.51
N SER A 365 2.36 -23.98 9.63
CA SER A 365 1.99 -23.55 10.99
C SER A 365 3.21 -23.35 11.86
N ALA A 366 3.07 -22.49 12.89
CA ALA A 366 4.11 -22.18 13.86
C ALA A 366 5.48 -21.81 13.23
N ALA A 367 5.44 -21.05 12.13
CA ALA A 367 6.63 -20.56 11.45
C ALA A 367 7.41 -19.61 12.38
N THR A 368 8.70 -19.91 12.58
CA THR A 368 9.61 -19.07 13.35
C THR A 368 10.65 -18.44 12.43
N LEU A 369 10.73 -17.11 12.46
CA LEU A 369 11.68 -16.32 11.71
C LEU A 369 12.97 -16.20 12.49
N LEU A 370 14.08 -16.66 11.91
CA LEU A 370 15.40 -16.52 12.51
C LEU A 370 16.03 -15.23 11.99
N LEU A 371 16.18 -14.23 12.86
CA LEU A 371 16.69 -12.91 12.51
C LEU A 371 18.14 -12.75 12.97
N ALA A 372 18.96 -12.14 12.11
CA ALA A 372 20.30 -11.69 12.49
C ALA A 372 20.23 -10.44 13.39
N SER A 373 21.13 -10.35 14.37
CA SER A 373 21.28 -9.16 15.23
C SER A 373 21.65 -7.94 14.40
N GLY A 374 21.11 -6.78 14.76
CA GLY A 374 21.41 -5.46 14.18
C GLY A 374 20.89 -5.21 12.76
N SER A 375 21.02 -6.15 11.83
CA SER A 375 20.47 -6.04 10.47
C SER A 375 19.00 -6.48 10.38
N HIS A 376 18.54 -7.24 11.37
CA HIS A 376 17.20 -7.84 11.44
C HIS A 376 16.81 -8.66 10.20
N ALA A 377 17.78 -9.08 9.39
CA ALA A 377 17.53 -9.84 8.18
C ALA A 377 17.07 -11.27 8.53
N VAL A 378 15.98 -11.71 7.90
CA VAL A 378 15.51 -13.11 7.99
C VAL A 378 16.57 -14.05 7.40
N ARG A 379 17.22 -14.85 8.24
CA ARG A 379 18.22 -15.85 7.81
C ARG A 379 17.58 -17.14 7.35
N ARG A 380 16.54 -17.58 8.06
CA ARG A 380 15.78 -18.80 7.77
C ARG A 380 14.39 -18.72 8.37
N VAL A 381 13.45 -19.44 7.76
CA VAL A 381 12.13 -19.72 8.32
C VAL A 381 12.09 -21.20 8.67
N VAL A 382 11.86 -21.51 9.94
CA VAL A 382 11.90 -22.88 10.47
C VAL A 382 10.65 -23.22 11.26
N PRO A 383 10.28 -24.50 11.40
CA PRO A 383 9.26 -24.91 12.36
C PRO A 383 9.70 -24.57 13.79
N GLU A 384 8.73 -24.27 14.66
CA GLU A 384 8.97 -24.00 16.09
C GLU A 384 9.91 -25.00 16.78
N ALA A 385 9.73 -26.30 16.51
CA ALA A 385 10.55 -27.36 17.11
C ALA A 385 12.06 -27.20 16.83
N GLN A 386 12.43 -26.55 15.73
CA GLN A 386 13.83 -26.31 15.36
C GLN A 386 14.38 -24.98 15.88
N ALA A 387 13.51 -24.10 16.39
CA ALA A 387 13.89 -22.80 16.92
C ALA A 387 14.12 -22.79 18.45
N GLN A 388 14.07 -23.96 19.09
CA GLN A 388 14.23 -24.12 20.54
C GLN A 388 15.59 -23.62 21.04
N HIS A 389 15.72 -23.45 22.37
CA HIS A 389 16.92 -22.95 23.06
C HIS A 389 17.20 -21.44 22.95
N ALA A 390 16.17 -20.62 23.18
CA ALA A 390 16.27 -19.17 23.33
C ALA A 390 15.57 -18.71 24.61
N ALA A 391 15.91 -17.52 25.12
CA ALA A 391 15.10 -16.88 26.16
C ALA A 391 13.70 -16.57 25.60
N ALA A 392 12.66 -16.61 26.43
CA ALA A 392 11.31 -16.22 26.01
C ALA A 392 11.08 -14.72 26.20
N GLY A 393 10.36 -14.11 25.27
CA GLY A 393 9.85 -12.76 25.34
C GLY A 393 8.47 -12.69 24.68
N GLU A 394 7.68 -11.71 25.07
CA GLU A 394 6.37 -11.46 24.47
C GLU A 394 6.33 -10.06 23.86
N TYR A 395 5.56 -9.91 22.79
CA TYR A 395 5.22 -8.62 22.23
C TYR A 395 3.70 -8.42 22.16
N GLU A 396 3.27 -7.17 22.17
CA GLU A 396 1.89 -6.79 21.87
C GLU A 396 1.67 -6.72 20.36
N LEU A 397 0.56 -7.27 19.87
CA LEU A 397 0.19 -7.21 18.46
C LEU A 397 -0.82 -6.06 18.25
N LEU A 398 -0.37 -5.00 17.60
CA LEU A 398 -1.10 -3.73 17.43
C LEU A 398 -1.56 -3.50 15.98
N PRO A 399 -2.69 -2.82 15.73
CA PRO A 399 -3.03 -2.36 14.39
C PRO A 399 -1.98 -1.38 13.85
N TYR A 400 -1.64 -1.48 12.56
CA TYR A 400 -0.66 -0.62 11.91
C TYR A 400 -1.06 0.86 11.90
N GLU A 401 -2.36 1.13 11.94
CA GLU A 401 -2.95 2.46 11.91
C GLU A 401 -2.65 3.28 13.19
N GLU A 402 -2.26 2.62 14.28
CA GLU A 402 -1.70 3.30 15.48
C GLU A 402 -0.52 4.20 15.13
N LEU A 403 0.27 3.82 14.11
CA LEU A 403 1.42 4.60 13.63
C LEU A 403 1.01 5.90 12.91
N TYR A 404 -0.26 6.06 12.53
CA TYR A 404 -0.77 7.26 11.86
C TYR A 404 -1.00 8.41 12.83
N SER A 405 -1.06 8.14 14.14
CA SER A 405 -1.32 9.16 15.14
C SER A 405 -0.80 8.75 16.51
N LEU A 406 0.50 8.97 16.75
CA LEU A 406 1.13 8.75 18.04
C LEU A 406 1.01 9.99 18.93
N GLU A 407 0.80 9.79 20.22
CA GLU A 407 0.87 10.87 21.20
C GLU A 407 2.31 11.35 21.37
N THR A 408 2.44 12.67 21.55
CA THR A 408 3.70 13.36 21.81
C THR A 408 3.74 13.82 23.26
N ALA A 409 4.93 14.11 23.79
CA ALA A 409 5.10 14.59 25.18
C ALA A 409 4.33 15.88 25.50
N THR A 410 3.96 16.67 24.47
CA THR A 410 3.17 17.90 24.61
C THR A 410 1.64 17.66 24.58
N GLY A 411 1.19 16.40 24.51
CA GLY A 411 -0.22 16.03 24.41
C GLY A 411 -0.82 16.16 23.00
N SER A 412 -0.05 16.68 22.02
CA SER A 412 -0.44 16.66 20.61
C SER A 412 -0.25 15.28 19.98
N ARG A 413 -0.83 15.03 18.81
CA ARG A 413 -0.65 13.78 18.05
C ARG A 413 0.14 14.00 16.77
N ARG A 414 0.91 13.00 16.35
CA ARG A 414 1.74 13.04 15.14
C ARG A 414 1.88 11.66 14.51
N SER A 415 1.73 11.60 13.18
CA SER A 415 2.06 10.41 12.39
C SER A 415 3.55 10.14 12.34
N VAL A 416 3.92 8.86 12.43
CA VAL A 416 5.27 8.36 12.16
C VAL A 416 5.73 8.69 10.74
N PHE A 417 4.78 8.74 9.81
CA PHE A 417 5.01 8.96 8.39
C PHE A 417 4.90 10.45 8.03
N GLY A 418 5.74 10.88 7.09
CA GLY A 418 5.59 12.15 6.40
C GLY A 418 4.51 12.09 5.31
N PRO A 419 4.12 13.25 4.75
CA PRO A 419 3.12 13.31 3.67
C PRO A 419 3.58 12.66 2.35
N ASN A 420 4.84 12.26 2.26
CA ASN A 420 5.43 11.50 1.15
C ASN A 420 5.61 10.01 1.46
N GLY A 421 5.01 9.51 2.56
CA GLY A 421 5.10 8.11 2.95
C GLY A 421 6.47 7.69 3.53
N VAL A 422 7.37 8.64 3.81
CA VAL A 422 8.68 8.35 4.42
C VAL A 422 8.58 8.42 5.94
N VAL A 423 9.16 7.45 6.65
CA VAL A 423 9.27 7.47 8.11
C VAL A 423 10.15 8.64 8.54
N ARG A 424 9.67 9.44 9.49
CA ARG A 424 10.37 10.66 9.90
C ARG A 424 11.71 10.34 10.56
N GLY A 425 12.76 10.96 10.05
CA GLY A 425 14.12 10.80 10.56
C GLY A 425 14.83 9.54 10.06
N SER A 426 14.23 8.75 9.16
CA SER A 426 14.85 7.54 8.60
C SER A 426 15.60 7.81 7.28
N GLN A 427 15.96 9.04 6.96
CA GLN A 427 16.64 9.33 5.69
C GLN A 427 18.00 8.62 5.65
N GLY A 428 18.13 7.67 4.73
CA GLY A 428 19.32 6.86 4.55
C GLY A 428 19.75 6.81 3.08
N ARG A 429 20.93 6.25 2.84
CA ARG A 429 21.40 5.89 1.50
C ARG A 429 21.31 4.40 1.30
N ASP A 430 20.68 3.98 0.22
CA ASP A 430 20.72 2.60 -0.27
C ASP A 430 21.93 2.44 -1.21
N PRO A 431 22.89 1.55 -0.89
CA PRO A 431 24.06 1.31 -1.72
C PRO A 431 23.73 0.76 -3.12
N MET A 432 22.60 0.07 -3.26
CA MET A 432 22.13 -0.56 -4.49
C MET A 432 21.21 0.35 -5.29
N MET A 433 20.41 1.17 -4.62
CA MET A 433 19.51 2.14 -5.26
C MET A 433 20.05 3.57 -5.14
N GLY A 434 20.88 3.98 -6.11
CA GLY A 434 21.29 5.37 -6.27
C GLY A 434 20.26 6.22 -7.03
N PHE A 435 20.61 7.49 -7.31
CA PHE A 435 19.79 8.43 -8.10
C PHE A 435 19.23 7.81 -9.40
N SER A 436 20.02 6.96 -10.07
CA SER A 436 19.59 6.33 -11.33
C SER A 436 18.40 5.38 -11.19
N SER A 437 18.09 4.87 -9.98
CA SER A 437 16.89 4.07 -9.73
C SER A 437 15.59 4.87 -9.93
N GLY A 438 15.65 6.19 -9.73
CA GLY A 438 14.49 7.07 -9.71
C GLY A 438 13.74 7.12 -8.39
N VAL A 439 14.14 6.35 -7.38
CA VAL A 439 13.54 6.38 -6.04
C VAL A 439 14.12 7.55 -5.25
N ALA A 440 13.27 8.48 -4.79
CA ALA A 440 13.68 9.57 -3.91
C ALA A 440 14.03 9.02 -2.52
N ASP A 441 15.13 9.45 -1.89
CA ASP A 441 15.59 8.93 -0.58
C ASP A 441 15.60 7.39 -0.51
N ALA A 442 16.20 6.78 -1.52
CA ALA A 442 16.41 5.35 -1.58
C ALA A 442 17.21 4.91 -0.33
N GLY A 443 16.60 4.06 0.50
CA GLY A 443 17.13 3.63 1.80
C GLY A 443 16.30 4.11 2.99
N ALA A 444 15.43 5.11 2.81
CA ALA A 444 14.51 5.52 3.85
C ALA A 444 13.42 4.48 4.10
N LEU A 445 13.04 4.29 5.36
CA LEU A 445 11.92 3.44 5.77
C LEU A 445 10.59 4.07 5.34
N ARG A 446 9.60 3.24 5.01
CA ARG A 446 8.40 3.70 4.32
C ARG A 446 7.10 3.14 4.86
N GLN A 447 6.06 3.91 4.64
CA GLN A 447 4.68 3.52 4.80
C GLN A 447 4.28 2.49 3.75
N ILE A 448 3.30 1.64 4.08
CA ILE A 448 2.60 0.86 3.06
C ILE A 448 2.01 1.78 1.97
N GLY A 449 1.95 1.31 0.73
CA GLY A 449 1.58 2.13 -0.42
C GLY A 449 2.75 2.94 -1.01
N HIS A 450 3.90 3.00 -0.34
CA HIS A 450 5.05 3.78 -0.80
C HIS A 450 6.37 3.02 -0.79
N MET A 451 6.35 1.69 -0.65
CA MET A 451 7.57 0.90 -0.48
C MET A 451 8.04 0.28 -1.82
N PRO A 452 9.04 0.89 -2.52
CA PRO A 452 9.59 0.34 -3.75
C PRO A 452 10.49 -0.84 -3.45
N ILE A 453 10.30 -1.95 -4.17
CA ILE A 453 11.03 -3.21 -3.93
C ILE A 453 11.91 -3.64 -5.11
N ALA A 454 11.92 -2.89 -6.20
CA ALA A 454 12.65 -3.25 -7.42
C ALA A 454 13.97 -2.47 -7.59
N ASN A 455 15.06 -3.19 -7.79
CA ASN A 455 16.36 -2.61 -8.13
C ASN A 455 16.46 -2.21 -9.62
N LYS A 456 15.82 -2.98 -10.51
CA LYS A 456 15.83 -2.74 -11.97
C LYS A 456 14.48 -2.24 -12.49
N GLY A 457 13.39 -2.84 -12.01
CA GLY A 457 12.04 -2.61 -12.50
C GLY A 457 11.36 -1.36 -11.93
N LYS A 458 10.04 -1.37 -11.94
CA LYS A 458 9.16 -0.55 -11.10
C LYS A 458 8.22 -1.52 -10.42
N ARG A 459 8.39 -1.74 -9.11
CA ARG A 459 7.48 -2.58 -8.31
C ARG A 459 7.38 -2.04 -6.89
N HIS A 460 6.24 -2.27 -6.27
CA HIS A 460 5.96 -1.96 -4.87
C HIS A 460 5.57 -3.20 -4.11
N TRP A 461 5.72 -3.11 -2.80
CA TRP A 461 5.29 -4.14 -1.86
C TRP A 461 3.81 -4.48 -1.99
N ASP A 462 2.96 -3.47 -2.20
CA ASP A 462 1.50 -3.56 -2.31
C ASP A 462 1.01 -3.66 -3.77
N ASP A 463 1.89 -3.94 -4.73
CA ASP A 463 1.45 -4.18 -6.11
C ASP A 463 0.48 -5.38 -6.14
N PRO A 464 -0.71 -5.23 -6.76
CA PRO A 464 -1.74 -6.26 -6.74
C PRO A 464 -1.28 -7.55 -7.43
N ASP A 465 -0.50 -7.45 -8.50
CA ASP A 465 -0.05 -8.61 -9.28
C ASP A 465 1.37 -9.07 -8.91
N LEU A 466 1.88 -8.69 -7.73
CA LEU A 466 3.26 -8.99 -7.31
C LEU A 466 3.56 -10.50 -7.31
N LEU A 467 2.59 -11.33 -6.92
CA LEU A 467 2.73 -12.78 -6.96
C LEU A 467 2.84 -13.31 -8.39
N GLY A 468 2.05 -12.78 -9.32
CA GLY A 468 2.10 -13.13 -10.74
C GLY A 468 3.42 -12.76 -11.41
N TRP A 469 4.22 -11.87 -10.80
CA TRP A 469 5.59 -11.60 -11.25
C TRP A 469 6.58 -12.70 -10.83
N ALA A 470 6.43 -13.25 -9.62
CA ALA A 470 7.34 -14.25 -9.06
C ALA A 470 6.99 -15.70 -9.44
N PHE A 471 5.69 -16.02 -9.49
CA PHE A 471 5.18 -17.38 -9.60
C PHE A 471 4.20 -17.54 -10.76
N VAL A 472 4.13 -18.74 -11.32
CA VAL A 472 3.15 -19.12 -12.34
C VAL A 472 1.76 -19.11 -11.70
N ASP A 473 0.78 -18.60 -12.42
CA ASP A 473 -0.57 -18.45 -11.89
C ASP A 473 -1.19 -19.82 -11.60
N PRO A 474 -1.65 -20.08 -10.37
CA PRO A 474 -2.31 -21.32 -10.01
C PRO A 474 -3.74 -21.33 -10.58
N VAL A 475 -4.28 -22.55 -10.73
CA VAL A 475 -5.68 -22.74 -11.06
C VAL A 475 -6.46 -22.96 -9.78
N TRP A 476 -7.27 -21.97 -9.41
CA TRP A 476 -8.13 -22.05 -8.24
C TRP A 476 -9.48 -22.72 -8.54
N PRO A 477 -10.11 -23.38 -7.57
CA PRO A 477 -11.54 -23.68 -7.64
C PRO A 477 -12.33 -22.39 -7.84
N LYS A 478 -13.33 -22.41 -8.74
CA LYS A 478 -14.20 -21.24 -8.93
C LYS A 478 -14.97 -20.95 -7.64
N ARG A 479 -14.81 -19.74 -7.09
CA ARG A 479 -15.71 -19.20 -6.07
C ARG A 479 -16.92 -18.58 -6.73
N ALA A 480 -18.10 -18.78 -6.14
CA ALA A 480 -19.29 -18.05 -6.56
C ALA A 480 -19.16 -16.59 -6.11
N VAL A 481 -19.14 -15.67 -7.06
CA VAL A 481 -19.36 -14.24 -6.80
C VAL A 481 -20.86 -14.02 -6.86
N PRO A 482 -21.48 -13.29 -5.91
CA PRO A 482 -22.90 -12.96 -5.99
C PRO A 482 -23.22 -12.35 -7.36
N GLU A 483 -24.23 -12.88 -8.06
CA GLU A 483 -24.72 -12.26 -9.30
C GLU A 483 -25.24 -10.86 -8.98
N SER A 484 -24.79 -9.86 -9.74
CA SER A 484 -25.29 -8.50 -9.57
C SER A 484 -26.80 -8.47 -9.80
N SER A 485 -27.48 -7.63 -9.05
CA SER A 485 -28.91 -7.49 -9.20
C SER A 485 -29.17 -6.94 -10.61
N GLY A 486 -29.69 -7.76 -11.52
CA GLY A 486 -29.83 -7.46 -12.96
C GLY A 486 -30.77 -6.29 -13.32
N GLN A 487 -31.01 -5.35 -12.41
CA GLN A 487 -31.83 -4.17 -12.62
C GLN A 487 -31.00 -3.04 -13.24
N GLY A 488 -30.93 -3.08 -14.58
CA GLY A 488 -30.61 -1.90 -15.39
C GLY A 488 -29.36 -2.04 -16.24
N GLN A 489 -29.44 -2.83 -17.32
CA GLN A 489 -28.61 -2.64 -18.51
C GLN A 489 -28.96 -1.30 -19.18
N ALA A 490 -28.66 -0.19 -18.53
CA ALA A 490 -28.51 1.09 -19.19
C ALA A 490 -27.09 1.11 -19.76
N ARG A 491 -26.99 1.33 -21.07
CA ARG A 491 -25.78 1.34 -21.89
C ARG A 491 -24.63 2.06 -21.14
N LEU A 492 -23.67 1.29 -20.62
CA LEU A 492 -22.42 1.83 -20.06
C LEU A 492 -21.69 2.58 -21.19
N PRO A 493 -21.17 3.80 -20.96
CA PRO A 493 -20.29 4.43 -21.93
C PRO A 493 -19.03 3.57 -22.04
N GLN A 494 -18.88 2.89 -23.19
CA GLN A 494 -17.66 2.16 -23.50
C GLN A 494 -16.52 3.17 -23.72
N PRO A 495 -15.34 2.98 -23.12
CA PRO A 495 -14.17 3.73 -23.54
C PRO A 495 -13.82 3.28 -24.96
N ASP A 496 -13.93 4.20 -25.93
CA ASP A 496 -13.49 3.97 -27.30
C ASP A 496 -12.01 3.54 -27.28
N ALA A 497 -11.76 2.29 -27.67
CA ALA A 497 -10.44 1.76 -27.95
C ALA A 497 -9.92 2.36 -29.28
N ALA A 498 -9.61 3.65 -29.27
CA ALA A 498 -8.95 4.30 -30.40
C ALA A 498 -7.42 4.14 -30.27
N ALA A 499 -6.93 3.10 -30.94
CA ALA A 499 -5.57 2.81 -31.37
C ALA A 499 -4.52 3.94 -31.21
N PHE A 500 -3.51 3.67 -30.37
CA PHE A 500 -2.17 4.26 -30.51
C PHE A 500 -1.51 3.68 -31.77
N ILE A 501 -1.59 4.41 -32.90
CA ILE A 501 -0.70 4.16 -34.05
C ILE A 501 0.44 5.19 -33.98
N VAL A 502 1.63 4.67 -33.73
CA VAL A 502 2.91 5.40 -33.82
C VAL A 502 3.16 5.76 -35.28
N GLY A 503 3.15 7.05 -35.60
CA GLY A 503 3.53 7.57 -36.91
C GLY A 503 5.04 7.44 -37.16
N LYS A 504 5.41 6.72 -38.22
CA LYS A 504 6.74 6.81 -38.87
C LYS A 504 6.84 8.12 -39.67
N PRO A 505 8.00 8.79 -39.73
CA PRO A 505 8.18 9.95 -40.58
C PRO A 505 8.38 9.52 -42.03
N ALA A 506 7.59 10.10 -42.94
CA ALA A 506 7.80 10.01 -44.37
C ALA A 506 8.93 10.98 -44.78
N GLY A 507 9.98 10.44 -45.39
CA GLY A 507 10.90 11.23 -46.20
C GLY A 507 10.29 11.50 -47.57
N SER A 508 10.36 12.74 -48.03
CA SER A 508 10.22 13.08 -49.45
C SER A 508 11.46 13.85 -49.90
N SER A 509 12.09 13.31 -50.93
CA SER A 509 13.02 13.99 -51.80
C SER A 509 12.36 15.22 -52.45
N ARG A 510 13.02 16.37 -52.33
CA ARG A 510 13.59 17.14 -53.45
C ARG A 510 14.49 18.23 -52.91
#